data_AF-A0A3E1ETD0-F1
#
_entry.id   AF-A0A3E1ETD0-F1
#
_cell.length_a   1.000
_cell.length_b   1.000
_cell.length_c   1.000
_cell.angle_alpha   90.00
_cell.angle_beta   90.00
_cell.angle_gamma   90.00
#
_symmetry.space_group_name_H-M   'P 1'
#
loop_
_entity.id
_entity.type
_entity.pdbx_description
1 polymer ?
#
loop_
_entity_poly.entity_id
_entity_poly.type
_entity_poly.pdbx_seq_one_letter_code
_entity_poly.pdbx_strand_id
1 'polypeptide(L)'
;MKSYPVTSLEVIGCSEVPAKQPPLPRVLSAIFRNPDSDTVLYPPYLLAGNELINPVTAEMADFEERVALDDITKLDPQPAQFGWSLWLDDSGDIQYSPLSLITRNLAAICEKHVQSARDRIAAKDYPAAREHALIADAAHPQHRDRLVLRAAAEFCMAKRPDDNPDARIELEFTEALASKTWHLDVFRTQYQKEANPTLPDSSKLTDATMTRPSTPRYLAHWPSRELVVT
;
A
#
# COMPACT_ATOMS: atom_id res chain seq x y z
N MET A 1 11.26 -1.78 28.28
CA MET A 1 11.16 -1.76 26.80
C MET A 1 11.97 -2.94 26.30
N LYS A 2 11.35 -3.89 25.60
CA LYS A 2 12.06 -5.06 25.04
C LYS A 2 12.65 -4.63 23.69
N SER A 3 13.91 -4.96 23.44
CA SER A 3 14.58 -4.68 22.17
C SER A 3 15.42 -5.88 21.76
N TYR A 4 15.45 -6.15 20.47
CA TYR A 4 16.21 -7.25 19.87
C TYR A 4 17.03 -6.71 18.70
N PRO A 5 18.35 -6.99 18.62
CA PRO A 5 19.12 -6.67 17.42
C PRO A 5 18.56 -7.42 16.21
N VAL A 6 18.22 -6.73 15.13
CA VAL A 6 17.62 -7.37 13.94
C VAL A 6 18.56 -8.43 13.37
N THR A 7 19.86 -8.16 13.34
CA THR A 7 20.89 -9.09 12.83
C THR A 7 21.05 -10.37 13.65
N SER A 8 20.45 -10.47 14.84
CA SER A 8 20.46 -11.70 15.64
C SER A 8 19.15 -12.50 15.50
N LEU A 9 18.27 -12.13 14.57
CA LEU A 9 16.98 -12.77 14.37
C LEU A 9 16.91 -13.50 13.03
N GLU A 10 15.90 -14.35 12.89
CA GLU A 10 15.50 -14.96 11.62
C GLU A 10 14.08 -14.51 11.27
N VAL A 11 13.83 -14.19 10.01
CA VAL A 11 12.47 -14.05 9.47
C VAL A 11 11.93 -15.45 9.23
N ILE A 12 10.79 -15.79 9.85
CA ILE A 12 10.18 -17.12 9.76
C ILE A 12 8.76 -17.11 9.15
N GLY A 13 8.22 -15.92 8.89
CA GLY A 13 6.86 -15.79 8.36
C GLY A 13 6.39 -14.34 8.23
N CYS A 14 5.12 -14.18 7.86
CA CYS A 14 4.41 -12.90 7.92
C CYS A 14 3.01 -13.06 8.52
N SER A 15 2.47 -11.98 9.08
CA SER A 15 1.16 -11.99 9.72
C SER A 15 0.00 -12.06 8.74
N GLU A 16 0.25 -11.70 7.49
CA GLU A 16 -0.70 -11.77 6.40
C GLU A 16 -0.73 -13.17 5.78
N VAL A 17 -1.88 -13.52 5.18
CA VAL A 17 -2.08 -14.76 4.42
C VAL A 17 -2.44 -14.40 2.98
N PRO A 18 -1.46 -14.23 2.07
CA PRO A 18 -1.71 -13.75 0.72
C PRO A 18 -2.72 -14.61 -0.06
N ALA A 19 -2.75 -15.93 0.16
CA ALA A 19 -3.73 -16.81 -0.49
C ALA A 19 -5.20 -16.48 -0.15
N LYS A 20 -5.45 -15.79 0.97
CA LYS A 20 -6.79 -15.37 1.42
C LYS A 20 -7.13 -13.92 1.06
N GLN A 21 -6.20 -13.20 0.42
CA GLN A 21 -6.33 -11.78 0.12
C GLN A 21 -6.11 -11.55 -1.37
N PRO A 22 -6.65 -10.46 -1.94
CA PRO A 22 -6.23 -10.03 -3.26
C PRO A 22 -4.69 -9.90 -3.29
N PRO A 23 -4.01 -10.39 -4.35
CA PRO A 23 -2.55 -10.38 -4.46
C PRO A 23 -2.06 -8.96 -4.81
N LEU A 24 -2.40 -8.00 -3.95
CA LEU A 24 -2.06 -6.60 -4.13
C LEU A 24 -0.65 -6.35 -3.61
N PRO A 25 0.22 -5.73 -4.43
CA PRO A 25 1.60 -5.47 -4.08
C PRO A 25 1.67 -4.55 -2.85
N ARG A 26 2.41 -4.97 -1.82
CA ARG A 26 2.53 -4.23 -0.54
C ARG A 26 3.66 -4.77 0.33
N VAL A 27 4.11 -3.98 1.30
CA VAL A 27 5.00 -4.46 2.37
C VAL A 27 4.19 -5.34 3.34
N LEU A 28 4.81 -6.41 3.83
CA LEU A 28 4.21 -7.38 4.75
C LEU A 28 4.80 -7.27 6.15
N SER A 29 4.04 -7.69 7.15
CA SER A 29 4.44 -7.62 8.55
C SER A 29 5.19 -8.88 8.93
N ALA A 30 6.53 -8.80 8.88
CA ALA A 30 7.42 -9.92 9.17
C ALA A 30 7.26 -10.44 10.62
N ILE A 31 7.36 -11.75 10.78
CA ILE A 31 7.42 -12.46 12.05
C ILE A 31 8.84 -12.99 12.21
N PHE A 32 9.44 -12.72 13.37
CA PHE A 32 10.81 -13.11 13.64
C PHE A 32 10.91 -14.21 14.68
N ARG A 33 12.00 -14.96 14.64
CA ARG A 33 12.44 -15.86 15.71
C ARG A 33 13.81 -15.42 16.22
N ASN A 34 14.03 -15.55 17.51
CA ASN A 34 15.39 -15.56 18.04
C ASN A 34 15.94 -16.99 17.95
N PRO A 35 17.00 -17.31 17.19
CA PRO A 35 17.51 -18.69 17.12
C PRO A 35 18.06 -19.21 18.46
N ASP A 36 18.46 -18.30 19.37
CA ASP A 36 19.03 -18.65 20.67
C ASP A 36 17.96 -18.91 21.76
N SER A 37 16.68 -18.64 21.45
CA SER A 37 15.57 -18.86 22.36
C SER A 37 14.32 -19.16 21.55
N ASP A 38 13.51 -20.17 21.88
CA ASP A 38 12.25 -20.51 21.16
C ASP A 38 11.16 -19.40 21.16
N THR A 39 11.52 -18.16 21.48
CA THR A 39 10.73 -16.95 21.38
C THR A 39 10.53 -16.50 19.92
N VAL A 40 9.25 -16.29 19.59
CA VAL A 40 8.75 -15.68 18.35
C VAL A 40 8.31 -14.26 18.64
N LEU A 41 8.60 -13.36 17.71
CA LEU A 41 8.36 -11.93 17.79
C LEU A 41 7.37 -11.51 16.71
N TYR A 42 6.17 -11.14 17.13
CA TYR A 42 5.08 -10.72 16.28
C TYR A 42 4.92 -9.20 16.23
N PRO A 43 4.43 -8.66 15.11
CA PRO A 43 3.92 -7.30 15.07
C PRO A 43 2.70 -7.11 16.00
N PRO A 44 2.37 -5.87 16.42
CA PRO A 44 3.10 -4.65 16.10
C PRO A 44 4.43 -4.54 16.86
N TYR A 45 5.46 -4.05 16.17
CA TYR A 45 6.75 -3.64 16.73
C TYR A 45 7.23 -2.38 16.00
N LEU A 46 8.26 -1.73 16.54
CA LEU A 46 8.93 -0.60 15.89
C LEU A 46 10.34 -1.03 15.45
N LEU A 47 10.70 -0.70 14.21
CA LEU A 47 12.08 -0.80 13.74
C LEU A 47 12.76 0.56 13.93
N ALA A 48 13.78 0.62 14.78
CA ALA A 48 14.56 1.85 15.00
C ALA A 48 16.06 1.55 14.88
N GLY A 49 16.65 1.92 13.74
CA GLY A 49 18.00 1.45 13.42
C GLY A 49 18.03 -0.08 13.34
N ASN A 50 19.10 -0.70 13.84
CA ASN A 50 19.25 -2.16 13.84
C ASN A 50 18.49 -2.87 14.98
N GLU A 51 17.45 -2.24 15.54
CA GLU A 51 16.70 -2.78 16.67
C GLU A 51 15.22 -2.95 16.37
N LEU A 52 14.67 -4.07 16.83
CA LEU A 52 13.25 -4.38 16.85
C LEU A 52 12.70 -4.20 18.27
N ILE A 53 11.82 -3.21 18.41
CA ILE A 53 11.39 -2.66 19.69
C ILE A 53 9.95 -3.05 19.99
N ASN A 54 9.73 -3.52 21.22
CA ASN A 54 8.44 -3.90 21.80
C ASN A 54 7.60 -4.86 20.93
N PRO A 55 8.16 -5.98 20.45
CA PRO A 55 7.34 -7.01 19.82
C PRO A 55 6.40 -7.67 20.81
N VAL A 56 5.31 -8.21 20.28
CA VAL A 56 4.52 -9.23 20.97
C VAL A 56 5.32 -10.53 20.94
N THR A 57 5.64 -11.09 22.12
CA THR A 57 6.46 -12.30 22.26
C THR A 57 5.59 -13.51 22.53
N ALA A 58 5.81 -14.62 21.82
CA ALA A 58 5.18 -15.92 22.08
C ALA A 58 6.21 -17.05 21.90
N GLU A 59 5.81 -18.31 22.12
CA GLU A 59 6.69 -19.46 21.88
C GLU A 59 6.51 -20.02 20.45
N MET A 60 7.48 -20.83 19.99
CA MET A 60 7.37 -21.51 18.68
C MET A 60 6.14 -22.42 18.57
N ALA A 61 5.67 -23.01 19.68
CA ALA A 61 4.45 -23.82 19.66
C ALA A 61 3.23 -23.01 19.22
N ASP A 62 3.08 -21.78 19.73
CA ASP A 62 1.99 -20.87 19.35
C ASP A 62 2.09 -20.47 17.87
N PHE A 63 3.31 -20.34 17.34
CA PHE A 63 3.53 -20.06 15.92
C PHE A 63 3.03 -21.22 15.04
N GLU A 64 3.42 -22.45 15.36
CA GLU A 64 2.99 -23.62 14.57
C GLU A 64 1.48 -23.83 14.64
N GLU A 65 0.85 -23.57 15.79
CA GLU A 65 -0.62 -23.59 15.90
C GLU A 65 -1.27 -22.55 14.97
N ARG A 66 -0.78 -21.31 14.97
CA ARG A 66 -1.31 -20.25 14.10
C ARG A 66 -1.08 -20.54 12.62
N VAL A 67 0.01 -21.21 12.26
CA VAL A 67 0.22 -21.71 10.89
C VAL A 67 -0.82 -22.77 10.56
N ALA A 68 -1.09 -23.72 11.45
CA ALA A 68 -2.09 -24.77 11.23
C ALA A 68 -3.53 -24.23 11.13
N LEU A 69 -3.81 -23.08 11.75
CA LEU A 69 -5.09 -22.36 11.64
C LEU A 69 -5.19 -21.46 10.40
N ASP A 70 -4.15 -21.38 9.57
CA ASP A 70 -4.02 -20.44 8.46
C ASP A 70 -4.24 -18.97 8.90
N ASP A 71 -3.74 -18.61 10.09
CA ASP A 71 -3.80 -17.24 10.61
C ASP A 71 -2.58 -16.41 10.19
N ILE A 72 -1.47 -17.08 9.84
CA ILE A 72 -0.20 -16.48 9.42
C ILE A 72 0.42 -17.31 8.29
N THR A 73 1.32 -16.72 7.51
CA THR A 73 2.09 -17.44 6.50
C THR A 73 3.44 -17.84 7.03
N LYS A 74 3.74 -19.15 7.01
CA LYS A 74 5.07 -19.69 7.32
C LYS A 74 5.98 -19.55 6.11
N LEU A 75 7.24 -19.18 6.35
CA LEU A 75 8.30 -19.11 5.36
C LEU A 75 9.46 -20.01 5.79
N ASP A 76 10.31 -20.36 4.82
CA ASP A 76 11.61 -20.94 5.14
C ASP A 76 12.42 -19.90 5.95
N PRO A 77 13.00 -20.28 7.10
CA PRO A 77 13.76 -19.34 7.93
C PRO A 77 14.90 -18.69 7.15
N GLN A 78 14.99 -17.36 7.23
CA GLN A 78 16.08 -16.59 6.62
C GLN A 78 16.69 -15.62 7.65
N PRO A 79 18.02 -15.39 7.63
CA PRO A 79 18.63 -14.40 8.52
C PRO A 79 18.01 -13.01 8.30
N ALA A 80 17.61 -12.38 9.39
CA ALA A 80 17.08 -11.02 9.34
C ALA A 80 18.21 -10.02 9.09
N GLN A 81 17.98 -9.12 8.16
CA GLN A 81 18.93 -8.09 7.75
C GLN A 81 18.36 -6.70 8.02
N PHE A 82 19.21 -5.81 8.54
CA PHE A 82 18.85 -4.41 8.73
C PHE A 82 18.50 -3.76 7.39
N GLY A 83 17.38 -3.03 7.36
CA GLY A 83 16.92 -2.34 6.16
C GLY A 83 16.29 -3.26 5.11
N TRP A 84 15.99 -4.52 5.44
CA TRP A 84 15.24 -5.44 4.59
C TRP A 84 13.82 -5.65 5.12
N SER A 85 12.91 -6.07 4.25
CA SER A 85 11.54 -6.40 4.62
C SER A 85 10.93 -7.44 3.69
N LEU A 86 9.82 -8.03 4.14
CA LEU A 86 8.97 -8.86 3.30
C LEU A 86 8.01 -7.98 2.51
N TRP A 87 7.74 -8.35 1.27
CA TRP A 87 6.75 -7.67 0.45
C TRP A 87 6.11 -8.66 -0.53
N LEU A 88 4.91 -8.33 -0.96
CA LEU A 88 4.20 -9.03 -2.03
C LEU A 88 4.44 -8.26 -3.33
N ASP A 89 4.83 -8.94 -4.41
CA ASP A 89 4.92 -8.35 -5.73
C ASP A 89 3.56 -8.36 -6.48
N ASP A 90 3.54 -7.90 -7.74
CA ASP A 90 2.33 -7.89 -8.57
C ASP A 90 1.97 -9.26 -9.18
N SER A 91 2.79 -10.29 -8.93
CA SER A 91 2.50 -11.69 -9.25
C SER A 91 1.88 -12.45 -8.07
N GLY A 92 1.92 -11.86 -6.87
CA GLY A 92 1.42 -12.46 -5.64
C GLY A 92 2.47 -13.29 -4.90
N ASP A 93 3.74 -13.19 -5.27
CA ASP A 93 4.82 -13.91 -4.61
C ASP A 93 5.38 -13.10 -3.44
N ILE A 94 5.71 -13.79 -2.34
CA ILE A 94 6.37 -13.20 -1.17
C ILE A 94 7.86 -13.09 -1.46
N GLN A 95 8.37 -11.87 -1.36
CA GLN A 95 9.76 -11.53 -1.62
C GLN A 95 10.42 -11.00 -0.34
N TYR A 96 11.70 -11.31 -0.13
CA TYR A 96 12.52 -10.71 0.93
C TYR A 96 13.64 -9.89 0.30
N SER A 97 13.67 -8.58 0.55
CA SER A 97 14.56 -7.65 -0.17
C SER A 97 14.91 -6.40 0.63
N PRO A 98 15.99 -5.67 0.26
CA PRO A 98 16.28 -4.36 0.81
C PRO A 98 15.12 -3.38 0.57
N LEU A 99 14.75 -2.59 1.58
CA LEU A 99 13.67 -1.60 1.53
C LEU A 99 13.83 -0.62 0.36
N SER A 100 15.05 -0.22 0.03
CA SER A 100 15.30 0.67 -1.12
C SER A 100 14.93 0.03 -2.47
N LEU A 101 15.11 -1.28 -2.61
CA LEU A 101 14.68 -2.03 -3.79
C LEU A 101 13.16 -2.22 -3.77
N ILE A 102 12.57 -2.54 -2.62
CA ILE A 102 11.12 -2.67 -2.45
C ILE A 102 10.42 -1.38 -2.85
N THR A 103 10.84 -0.23 -2.31
CA THR A 103 10.27 1.08 -2.65
C THR A 103 10.36 1.37 -4.14
N ARG A 104 11.50 1.05 -4.77
CA ARG A 104 11.68 1.24 -6.22
C ARG A 104 10.74 0.35 -7.03
N ASN A 105 10.63 -0.93 -6.66
CA ASN A 105 9.79 -1.90 -7.36
C ASN A 105 8.30 -1.56 -7.22
N LEU A 106 7.85 -1.24 -6.01
CA LEU A 106 6.47 -0.81 -5.76
C LEU A 106 6.13 0.49 -6.50
N ALA A 107 7.06 1.44 -6.57
CA ALA A 107 6.88 2.64 -7.39
C ALA A 107 6.74 2.29 -8.89
N ALA A 108 7.61 1.41 -9.41
CA ALA A 108 7.53 0.97 -10.80
C ALA A 108 6.21 0.22 -11.12
N ILE A 109 5.74 -0.63 -10.21
CA ILE A 109 4.44 -1.30 -10.31
C ILE A 109 3.32 -0.26 -10.32
N CYS A 110 3.36 0.74 -9.43
CA CYS A 110 2.37 1.81 -9.41
C CYS A 110 2.30 2.54 -10.75
N GLU A 111 3.43 2.99 -11.31
CA GLU A 111 3.47 3.69 -12.60
C GLU A 111 2.92 2.84 -13.75
N LYS A 112 3.32 1.56 -13.82
CA LYS A 112 2.80 0.58 -14.79
C LYS A 112 1.28 0.48 -14.73
N HIS A 113 0.73 0.37 -13.52
CA HIS A 113 -0.70 0.19 -13.32
C HIS A 113 -1.49 1.50 -13.47
N VAL A 114 -0.91 2.65 -13.15
CA VAL A 114 -1.46 3.98 -13.46
C VAL A 114 -1.61 4.14 -14.98
N GLN A 115 -0.56 3.82 -15.75
CA GLN A 115 -0.63 3.89 -17.21
C GLN A 115 -1.67 2.91 -17.76
N SER A 116 -1.67 1.66 -17.27
CA SER A 116 -2.64 0.66 -17.69
C SER A 116 -4.08 1.09 -17.39
N ALA A 117 -4.34 1.70 -16.24
CA ALA A 117 -5.67 2.22 -15.91
C ALA A 117 -6.11 3.33 -16.88
N ARG A 118 -5.22 4.25 -17.27
CA ARG A 118 -5.51 5.27 -18.29
C ARG A 118 -5.84 4.65 -19.65
N ASP A 119 -5.03 3.68 -20.08
CA ASP A 119 -5.23 2.99 -21.37
C ASP A 119 -6.59 2.28 -21.39
N ARG A 120 -6.98 1.66 -20.26
CA ARG A 120 -8.28 1.00 -20.10
C ARG A 120 -9.45 1.97 -20.07
N ILE A 121 -9.32 3.14 -19.41
CA ILE A 121 -10.32 4.21 -19.49
C ILE A 121 -10.49 4.67 -20.94
N ALA A 122 -9.41 4.89 -21.68
CA ALA A 122 -9.45 5.27 -23.09
C ALA A 122 -10.14 4.21 -23.96
N ALA A 123 -9.91 2.93 -23.66
CA ALA A 123 -10.57 1.79 -24.29
C ALA A 123 -12.02 1.56 -23.81
N LYS A 124 -12.52 2.35 -22.84
CA LYS A 124 -13.83 2.20 -22.18
C LYS A 124 -14.02 0.87 -21.43
N ASP A 125 -12.92 0.26 -21.03
CA ASP A 125 -12.86 -0.95 -20.21
C ASP A 125 -12.73 -0.56 -18.73
N TYR A 126 -13.82 -0.03 -18.17
CA TYR A 126 -13.82 0.59 -16.83
C TYR A 126 -13.60 -0.42 -15.68
N PRO A 127 -14.16 -1.64 -15.70
CA PRO A 127 -13.85 -2.64 -14.66
C PRO A 127 -12.35 -2.94 -14.58
N ALA A 128 -11.69 -3.17 -15.73
CA ALA A 128 -10.24 -3.38 -15.76
C ALA A 128 -9.46 -2.14 -15.33
N ALA A 129 -9.91 -0.93 -15.73
CA ALA A 129 -9.29 0.31 -15.28
C ALA A 129 -9.32 0.45 -13.75
N ARG A 130 -10.45 0.14 -13.12
CA ARG A 130 -10.63 0.15 -11.66
C ARG A 130 -9.68 -0.86 -10.99
N GLU A 131 -9.55 -2.08 -11.52
CA GLU A 131 -8.63 -3.09 -11.01
C GLU A 131 -7.17 -2.63 -11.07
N HIS A 132 -6.72 -2.07 -12.19
CA HIS A 132 -5.38 -1.50 -12.29
C HIS A 132 -5.18 -0.34 -11.30
N ALA A 133 -6.17 0.53 -11.13
CA ALA A 133 -6.09 1.63 -10.16
C ALA A 133 -6.01 1.14 -8.70
N LEU A 134 -6.68 0.03 -8.35
CA LEU A 134 -6.56 -0.62 -7.04
C LEU A 134 -5.16 -1.19 -6.79
N ILE A 135 -4.55 -1.81 -7.80
CA ILE A 135 -3.17 -2.30 -7.72
C ILE A 135 -2.20 -1.13 -7.51
N ALA A 136 -2.38 -0.03 -8.25
CA ALA A 136 -1.60 1.19 -8.06
C ALA A 136 -1.78 1.79 -6.66
N ASP A 137 -3.01 1.74 -6.11
CA ASP A 137 -3.32 2.21 -4.75
C ASP A 137 -2.58 1.40 -3.69
N ALA A 138 -2.58 0.08 -3.80
CA ALA A 138 -1.85 -0.79 -2.88
C ALA A 138 -0.33 -0.62 -2.98
N ALA A 139 0.21 -0.55 -4.21
CA ALA A 139 1.64 -0.43 -4.44
C ALA A 139 2.20 0.88 -3.88
N HIS A 140 1.50 2.00 -4.10
CA HIS A 140 1.94 3.31 -3.65
C HIS A 140 0.75 4.19 -3.19
N PRO A 141 0.31 4.05 -1.93
CA PRO A 141 -0.86 4.76 -1.38
C PRO A 141 -0.73 6.29 -1.32
N GLN A 142 0.40 6.87 -1.71
CA GLN A 142 0.62 8.31 -1.77
C GLN A 142 0.64 8.84 -3.21
N HIS A 143 0.62 7.95 -4.21
CA HIS A 143 0.63 8.35 -5.62
C HIS A 143 -0.64 9.13 -5.97
N ARG A 144 -0.51 10.31 -6.57
CA ARG A 144 -1.64 11.23 -6.73
C ARG A 144 -2.76 10.67 -7.61
N ASP A 145 -2.40 9.98 -8.68
CA ASP A 145 -3.35 9.60 -9.73
C ASP A 145 -4.16 8.35 -9.42
N ARG A 146 -3.74 7.55 -8.43
CA ARG A 146 -4.34 6.23 -8.15
C ARG A 146 -5.84 6.32 -7.81
N LEU A 147 -6.22 7.29 -6.97
CA LEU A 147 -7.62 7.51 -6.59
C LEU A 147 -8.41 8.24 -7.68
N VAL A 148 -7.75 9.14 -8.42
CA VAL A 148 -8.38 9.86 -9.53
C VAL A 148 -8.82 8.87 -10.61
N LEU A 149 -7.93 7.97 -11.03
CA LEU A 149 -8.23 6.98 -12.07
C LEU A 149 -9.25 5.95 -11.61
N ARG A 150 -9.18 5.53 -10.33
CA ARG A 150 -10.21 4.68 -9.72
C ARG A 150 -11.59 5.35 -9.77
N ALA A 151 -11.70 6.59 -9.28
CA ALA A 151 -12.95 7.34 -9.30
C ALA A 151 -13.45 7.61 -10.73
N ALA A 152 -12.55 7.84 -11.70
CA ALA A 152 -12.93 8.04 -13.09
C ALA A 152 -13.61 6.79 -13.68
N ALA A 153 -13.06 5.61 -13.41
CA ALA A 153 -13.65 4.34 -13.83
C ALA A 153 -15.00 4.09 -13.14
N GLU A 154 -15.06 4.22 -11.81
CA GLU A 154 -16.28 4.04 -11.01
C GLU A 154 -17.38 5.04 -11.43
N PHE A 155 -17.04 6.29 -11.73
CA PHE A 155 -17.96 7.30 -12.25
C PHE A 155 -18.55 6.91 -13.61
N CYS A 156 -17.75 6.35 -14.52
CA CYS A 156 -18.23 5.85 -15.79
C CYS A 156 -19.14 4.62 -15.63
N MET A 157 -18.81 3.71 -14.71
CA MET A 157 -19.62 2.54 -14.38
C MET A 157 -20.96 2.94 -13.74
N ALA A 158 -20.97 3.91 -12.83
CA ALA A 158 -22.17 4.40 -12.15
C ALA A 158 -23.19 5.10 -13.08
N LYS A 159 -22.81 5.42 -14.33
CA LYS A 159 -23.75 5.90 -15.37
C LYS A 159 -24.55 4.76 -16.02
N ARG A 160 -24.16 3.50 -15.78
CA ARG A 160 -24.80 2.29 -16.27
C ARG A 160 -25.09 1.36 -15.09
N PRO A 161 -26.02 1.75 -14.19
CA PRO A 161 -26.26 1.03 -12.94
C PRO A 161 -26.70 -0.42 -13.17
N ASP A 162 -27.34 -0.72 -14.30
CA ASP A 162 -27.75 -2.08 -14.67
C ASP A 162 -26.55 -3.04 -14.87
N ASP A 163 -25.38 -2.51 -15.26
CA ASP A 163 -24.14 -3.28 -15.47
C ASP A 163 -23.29 -3.37 -14.18
N ASN A 164 -23.50 -2.46 -13.22
CA ASN A 164 -22.72 -2.40 -11.99
C ASN A 164 -23.48 -1.63 -10.88
N PRO A 165 -24.34 -2.32 -10.10
CA PRO A 165 -25.19 -1.66 -9.11
C PRO A 165 -24.38 -0.99 -7.99
N ASP A 166 -23.19 -1.53 -7.69
CA ASP A 166 -22.36 -1.08 -6.57
C ASP A 166 -21.42 0.09 -6.94
N ALA A 167 -21.27 0.43 -8.24
CA ALA A 167 -20.30 1.43 -8.68
C ALA A 167 -20.53 2.83 -8.08
N ARG A 168 -21.77 3.16 -7.70
CA ARG A 168 -22.07 4.41 -6.97
C ARG A 168 -21.48 4.40 -5.56
N ILE A 169 -21.67 3.29 -4.85
CA ILE A 169 -21.17 3.11 -3.47
C ILE A 169 -19.64 3.09 -3.48
N GLU A 170 -19.03 2.42 -4.46
CA GLU A 170 -17.58 2.40 -4.65
C GLU A 170 -17.03 3.82 -4.91
N LEU A 171 -17.68 4.61 -5.77
CA LEU A 171 -17.28 6.00 -6.02
C LEU A 171 -17.34 6.85 -4.76
N GLU A 172 -18.41 6.73 -3.97
CA GLU A 172 -18.55 7.44 -2.69
C GLU A 172 -17.44 7.06 -1.71
N PHE A 173 -17.08 5.77 -1.65
CA PHE A 173 -15.95 5.31 -0.84
C PHE A 173 -14.62 5.90 -1.32
N THR A 174 -14.37 5.91 -2.63
CA THR A 174 -13.16 6.51 -3.21
C THR A 174 -13.09 8.02 -2.94
N GLU A 175 -14.20 8.74 -3.05
CA GLU A 175 -14.30 10.16 -2.68
C GLU A 175 -14.01 10.40 -1.19
N ALA A 176 -14.53 9.55 -0.32
CA ALA A 176 -14.26 9.61 1.13
C ALA A 176 -12.78 9.37 1.43
N LEU A 177 -12.12 8.42 0.75
CA LEU A 177 -10.67 8.22 0.87
C LEU A 177 -9.88 9.43 0.37
N ALA A 178 -10.25 9.99 -0.79
CA ALA A 178 -9.57 11.14 -1.38
C ALA A 178 -9.69 12.40 -0.51
N SER A 179 -10.82 12.60 0.17
CA SER A 179 -11.08 13.76 1.03
C SER A 179 -10.07 13.94 2.17
N LYS A 180 -9.34 12.87 2.55
CA LYS A 180 -8.26 12.94 3.54
C LYS A 180 -7.04 13.73 3.06
N THR A 181 -6.91 13.93 1.75
CA THR A 181 -5.71 14.53 1.12
C THR A 181 -6.03 15.58 0.07
N TRP A 182 -7.28 15.67 -0.41
CA TRP A 182 -7.73 16.59 -1.46
C TRP A 182 -8.99 17.32 -1.04
N HIS A 183 -9.17 18.56 -1.54
CA HIS A 183 -10.49 19.19 -1.54
C HIS A 183 -11.40 18.44 -2.51
N LEU A 184 -12.61 18.08 -2.07
CA LEU A 184 -13.46 17.15 -2.80
C LEU A 184 -13.86 17.68 -4.20
N ASP A 185 -14.14 18.97 -4.33
CA ASP A 185 -14.49 19.57 -5.64
C ASP A 185 -13.34 19.53 -6.65
N VAL A 186 -12.11 19.68 -6.17
CA VAL A 186 -10.90 19.57 -7.01
C VAL A 186 -10.74 18.12 -7.47
N PHE A 187 -10.89 17.18 -6.54
CA PHE A 187 -10.84 15.75 -6.86
C PHE A 187 -11.91 15.34 -7.88
N ARG A 188 -13.15 15.81 -7.69
CA ARG A 188 -14.27 15.57 -8.62
C ARG A 188 -14.01 16.10 -10.01
N THR A 189 -13.54 17.34 -10.11
CA THR A 189 -13.16 17.93 -11.38
C THR A 189 -12.10 17.10 -12.09
N GLN A 190 -11.09 16.63 -11.33
CA GLN A 190 -9.99 15.87 -11.91
C GLN A 190 -10.43 14.50 -12.41
N TYR A 191 -11.18 13.71 -11.63
CA TYR A 191 -11.60 12.38 -12.11
C TYR A 191 -12.63 12.47 -13.25
N GLN A 192 -13.46 13.51 -13.28
CA GLN A 192 -14.39 13.74 -14.39
C GLN A 192 -13.66 14.05 -15.70
N LYS A 193 -12.53 14.77 -15.62
CA LYS A 193 -11.64 15.03 -16.75
C LYS A 193 -10.98 13.74 -17.25
N GLU A 194 -10.44 12.91 -16.35
CA GLU A 194 -9.87 11.61 -16.72
C GLU A 194 -10.92 10.66 -17.33
N ALA A 195 -12.15 10.66 -16.80
CA ALA A 195 -13.26 9.85 -17.32
C ALA A 195 -13.69 10.24 -18.74
N ASN A 196 -13.35 11.45 -19.20
CA ASN A 196 -13.67 11.94 -20.53
C ASN A 196 -12.60 12.92 -21.03
N PRO A 197 -11.47 12.43 -21.56
CA PRO A 197 -10.32 13.26 -21.94
C PRO A 197 -10.62 14.24 -23.11
N THR A 198 -11.77 14.11 -23.76
CA THR A 198 -12.28 15.08 -24.75
C THR A 198 -12.96 16.32 -24.14
N LEU A 199 -13.11 16.40 -22.82
CA LEU A 199 -13.58 17.62 -22.17
C LEU A 199 -12.51 18.73 -22.29
N PRO A 200 -12.87 19.94 -22.77
CA PRO A 200 -11.93 21.04 -22.86
C PRO A 200 -11.39 21.42 -21.48
N ASP A 201 -10.12 21.78 -21.43
CA ASP A 201 -9.41 22.15 -20.23
C ASP A 201 -10.08 23.37 -19.58
N SER A 202 -10.72 23.19 -18.43
CA SER A 202 -11.35 24.26 -17.65
C SER A 202 -10.34 25.15 -16.92
N SER A 203 -9.04 25.04 -17.26
CA SER A 203 -7.91 25.80 -16.71
C SER A 203 -7.96 27.32 -16.94
N LYS A 204 -9.09 27.87 -17.39
CA LYS A 204 -9.34 29.33 -17.44
C LYS A 204 -10.22 29.87 -16.31
N LEU A 205 -10.57 29.06 -15.31
CA LEU A 205 -11.34 29.52 -14.15
C LEU A 205 -10.64 29.09 -12.85
N THR A 206 -9.55 29.75 -12.50
CA THR A 206 -9.42 30.62 -11.32
C THR A 206 -7.95 30.81 -10.96
N ASP A 207 -7.44 31.96 -11.38
CA ASP A 207 -6.31 32.64 -10.74
C ASP A 207 -6.83 33.16 -9.39
N ALA A 208 -6.79 32.33 -8.35
CA ALA A 208 -7.19 32.71 -7.00
C ALA A 208 -6.35 31.96 -5.96
N THR A 209 -5.21 32.56 -5.63
CA THR A 209 -4.58 32.52 -4.31
C THR A 209 -4.26 31.12 -3.76
N MET A 210 -3.13 30.57 -4.23
CA MET A 210 -2.37 29.56 -3.47
C MET A 210 -1.84 30.18 -2.17
N THR A 211 -2.64 30.17 -1.10
CA THR A 211 -2.12 30.20 0.26
C THR A 211 -2.03 28.76 0.76
N ARG A 212 -0.80 28.25 0.85
CA ARG A 212 -0.47 26.99 1.54
C ARG A 212 -1.04 27.04 2.95
N PRO A 213 -1.98 26.15 3.34
CA PRO A 213 -2.20 25.87 4.75
C PRO A 213 -0.97 25.11 5.25
N SER A 214 -0.33 25.65 6.27
CA SER A 214 0.68 24.94 7.06
C SER A 214 0.13 23.60 7.52
N THR A 215 0.69 22.52 6.99
CA THR A 215 0.33 21.15 7.34
C THR A 215 0.61 20.89 8.82
N PRO A 216 -0.34 20.38 9.61
CA PRO A 216 0.01 19.70 10.85
C PRO A 216 0.78 18.42 10.48
N ARG A 217 2.01 18.29 10.98
CA ARG A 217 2.79 17.04 10.90
C ARG A 217 2.06 15.93 11.63
N TYR A 218 1.22 15.17 10.94
CA TYR A 218 0.86 13.82 11.37
C TYR A 218 1.79 12.84 10.69
N LEU A 219 2.85 12.50 11.43
CA LEU A 219 3.70 11.36 11.19
C LEU A 219 2.86 10.09 11.39
N ALA A 220 2.52 9.40 10.30
CA ALA A 220 2.44 7.96 10.38
C ALA A 220 3.88 7.47 10.55
N HIS A 221 4.16 6.80 11.66
CA HIS A 221 5.49 6.37 12.06
C HIS A 221 6.16 5.51 10.97
N TRP A 222 7.10 6.12 10.24
CA TRP A 222 8.28 5.45 9.70
C TRP A 222 9.48 6.39 9.90
N PRO A 223 10.61 5.93 10.47
CA PRO A 223 11.72 6.80 10.78
C PRO A 223 12.46 7.18 9.49
N SER A 224 12.10 8.34 8.94
CA SER A 224 13.02 9.09 8.09
C SER A 224 13.94 9.87 9.03
N ARG A 225 15.17 9.41 9.24
CA ARG A 225 16.25 10.28 9.73
C ARG A 225 17.30 10.40 8.64
N GLU A 226 17.49 11.65 8.25
CA GLU A 226 18.54 12.16 7.39
C GLU A 226 19.90 11.65 7.87
N LEU A 227 20.66 11.06 6.95
CA LEU A 227 22.09 10.87 7.07
C LEU A 227 22.74 12.27 7.08
N VAL A 228 23.01 12.79 8.28
CA VAL A 228 24.07 13.79 8.44
C VAL A 228 25.37 13.01 8.52
N VAL A 229 26.14 13.07 7.44
CA VAL A 229 27.54 12.64 7.42
C VAL A 229 28.36 13.76 8.07
N THR A 230 28.92 13.48 9.24
CA THR A 230 30.10 14.16 9.79
C THR A 230 30.97 13.14 10.49
#